data_AF-A0A9P8J7E7-F1
#
_entry.id   AF-A0A9P8J7E7-F1
#
_cell.length_a   1.000
_cell.length_b   1.000
_cell.length_c   1.000
_cell.angle_alpha   90.00
_cell.angle_beta   90.00
_cell.angle_gamma   90.00
#
_symmetry.space_group_name_H-M   'P 1'
#
loop_
_entity.id
_entity.type
_entity.pdbx_description
1 polymer ?
#
loop_
_entity_poly.entity_id
_entity_poly.type
_entity_poly.pdbx_seq_one_letter_code
_entity_poly.pdbx_strand_id
1 'polypeptide(L)'
;MSGIPFPSKLTILSYIGTYYAIGSAWLLTLLNYFIVGWYNTILDKYYLDSFKVYLSIIVVFTGLGNLALAILRYRTGEKSLLSSLVTNIMWIPLMTVFLGGLSLHVSQALLSHLVSIDMNWGATSKEVENTTFFKEVPKVMKNFKFTFLFCIGAAIGMVMLATVVPVFWRIDQFFAIFPLANIIVSHFLLPIALNPSLMLFTW
;
A
#
# COMPACT_ATOMS: atom_id res chain seq x y z
N MET A 1 -28.95 -23.66 -7.86
CA MET A 1 -27.66 -22.99 -8.12
C MET A 1 -27.94 -21.58 -8.63
N SER A 2 -27.22 -20.54 -8.19
CA SER A 2 -27.44 -19.17 -8.69
C SER A 2 -27.33 -19.15 -10.23
N GLY A 3 -28.28 -18.53 -10.93
CA GLY A 3 -28.34 -18.41 -12.41
C GLY A 3 -27.24 -17.53 -13.04
N ILE A 4 -26.13 -17.31 -12.33
CA ILE A 4 -25.00 -16.50 -12.77
C ILE A 4 -24.14 -17.33 -13.74
N PRO A 5 -23.76 -16.78 -14.91
CA PRO A 5 -22.83 -17.42 -15.84
C PRO A 5 -21.49 -17.76 -15.19
N PHE A 6 -20.88 -18.88 -15.58
CA PHE A 6 -19.61 -19.33 -15.01
C PHE A 6 -18.46 -18.31 -15.12
N PRO A 7 -18.24 -17.60 -16.25
CA PRO A 7 -17.19 -16.58 -16.35
C PRO A 7 -17.37 -15.43 -15.32
N SER A 8 -18.61 -15.04 -15.05
CA SER A 8 -18.92 -14.02 -14.06
C SER A 8 -18.59 -14.50 -12.64
N LYS A 9 -18.85 -15.78 -12.32
CA LYS A 9 -18.46 -16.36 -11.03
C LYS A 9 -16.94 -16.33 -10.82
N LEU A 10 -16.17 -16.69 -11.84
CA LEU A 10 -14.70 -16.62 -11.78
C LEU A 10 -14.22 -15.18 -11.59
N THR A 11 -14.83 -14.22 -12.30
CA THR A 11 -14.48 -12.80 -12.17
C THR A 11 -14.75 -12.28 -10.76
N ILE A 12 -15.91 -12.62 -10.18
CA ILE A 12 -16.28 -12.26 -8.82
C ILE A 12 -15.29 -12.89 -7.82
N LEU A 13 -14.95 -14.17 -7.98
CA LEU A 13 -14.01 -14.86 -7.11
C LEU A 13 -12.62 -14.22 -7.17
N SER A 14 -12.11 -13.95 -8.37
CA SER A 14 -10.82 -13.26 -8.56
C SER A 14 -10.82 -11.88 -7.92
N TYR A 15 -11.90 -11.13 -8.08
CA TYR A 15 -12.06 -9.80 -7.48
C TYR A 15 -12.10 -9.84 -5.95
N ILE A 16 -12.80 -10.81 -5.35
CA ILE A 16 -12.77 -11.01 -3.90
C ILE A 16 -11.36 -11.40 -3.45
N GLY A 17 -10.68 -12.27 -4.21
CA GLY A 17 -9.31 -12.70 -3.95
C GLY A 17 -8.30 -11.55 -3.87
N THR A 18 -8.47 -10.48 -4.67
CA THR A 18 -7.56 -9.32 -4.59
C THR A 18 -7.64 -8.61 -3.25
N TYR A 19 -8.81 -8.54 -2.61
CA TYR A 19 -8.93 -7.97 -1.27
C TYR A 19 -8.18 -8.78 -0.23
N TYR A 20 -8.23 -10.12 -0.29
CA TYR A 20 -7.45 -10.98 0.61
C TYR A 20 -5.94 -10.84 0.37
N ALA A 21 -5.51 -10.73 -0.89
CA ALA A 21 -4.12 -10.46 -1.22
C ALA A 21 -3.65 -9.10 -0.67
N ILE A 22 -4.46 -8.06 -0.83
CA ILE A 22 -4.17 -6.72 -0.29
C ILE A 22 -4.15 -6.77 1.24
N GLY A 23 -5.17 -7.33 1.88
CA GLY A 23 -5.28 -7.37 3.35
C GLY A 23 -4.15 -8.15 4.02
N SER A 24 -3.62 -9.19 3.37
CA SER A 24 -2.49 -9.97 3.91
C SER A 24 -1.11 -9.36 3.62
N ALA A 25 -1.01 -8.36 2.74
CA ALA A 25 0.26 -7.85 2.24
C ALA A 25 1.20 -7.29 3.34
N TRP A 26 0.66 -6.53 4.30
CA TRP A 26 1.47 -5.94 5.38
C TRP A 26 2.09 -7.03 6.28
N LEU A 27 1.31 -8.06 6.62
CA LEU A 27 1.74 -9.15 7.48
C LEU A 27 2.75 -10.05 6.75
N LEU A 28 2.48 -10.40 5.49
CA LEU A 28 3.40 -11.18 4.68
C LEU A 28 4.72 -10.45 4.45
N THR A 29 4.68 -9.12 4.28
CA THR A 29 5.90 -8.31 4.13
C THR A 29 6.69 -8.21 5.44
N LEU A 30 6.01 -8.10 6.58
CA LEU A 30 6.64 -8.16 7.90
C LEU A 30 7.31 -9.52 8.14
N LEU A 31 6.62 -10.62 7.82
CA LEU A 31 7.22 -11.96 7.88
C LEU A 31 8.40 -12.10 6.93
N ASN A 32 8.28 -11.57 5.71
CA ASN A 32 9.33 -11.57 4.71
C ASN A 32 10.59 -10.86 5.22
N TYR A 33 10.46 -9.73 5.92
CA TYR A 33 11.60 -9.00 6.52
C TYR A 33 12.45 -9.91 7.42
N PHE A 34 11.81 -10.68 8.30
CA PHE A 34 12.52 -11.61 9.20
C PHE A 34 13.04 -12.85 8.49
N ILE A 35 12.23 -13.46 7.62
CA ILE A 35 12.58 -14.68 6.90
C ILE A 35 13.78 -14.41 5.98
N VAL A 36 13.69 -13.38 5.15
CA VAL A 36 14.77 -13.01 4.23
C VAL A 36 15.94 -12.42 4.98
N GLY A 37 15.72 -11.66 6.06
CA GLY A 37 16.79 -11.08 6.86
C GLY A 37 17.68 -12.12 7.54
N TRP A 38 17.10 -13.16 8.16
CA TRP A 38 17.87 -14.16 8.91
C TRP A 38 18.25 -15.41 8.12
N TYR A 39 17.49 -15.78 7.08
CA TYR A 39 17.70 -17.04 6.35
C TYR A 39 18.16 -16.86 4.89
N ASN A 40 18.63 -15.67 4.51
CA ASN A 40 19.00 -15.35 3.12
C ASN A 40 19.94 -16.39 2.49
N THR A 41 20.98 -16.83 3.20
CA THR A 41 21.99 -17.75 2.67
C THR A 41 21.42 -19.11 2.23
N ILE A 42 20.33 -19.55 2.84
CA ILE A 42 19.63 -20.79 2.48
C ILE A 42 18.58 -20.50 1.40
N LEU A 43 17.89 -19.36 1.52
CA LEU A 43 16.76 -18.99 0.67
C LEU A 43 17.15 -18.49 -0.72
N ASP A 44 18.33 -17.88 -0.92
CA ASP A 44 18.73 -17.31 -2.22
C ASP A 44 18.74 -18.34 -3.37
N LYS A 45 18.82 -19.65 -3.05
CA LYS A 45 18.70 -20.75 -4.03
C LYS A 45 17.27 -21.00 -4.52
N TYR A 46 16.27 -20.59 -3.76
CA TYR A 46 14.85 -20.91 -3.99
C TYR A 46 13.95 -19.67 -4.04
N TYR A 47 14.44 -18.53 -3.58
CA TYR A 47 13.68 -17.31 -3.37
C TYR A 47 14.28 -16.19 -4.21
N LEU A 48 13.46 -15.62 -5.11
CA LEU A 48 13.87 -14.44 -5.85
C LEU A 48 13.95 -13.24 -4.91
N ASP A 49 15.03 -12.49 -5.01
CA ASP A 49 15.22 -11.23 -4.31
C ASP A 49 13.97 -10.33 -4.44
N SER A 50 13.38 -9.97 -3.30
CA SER A 50 12.16 -9.15 -3.22
C SER A 50 12.31 -7.82 -3.95
N PHE A 51 13.51 -7.25 -4.02
CA PHE A 51 13.75 -6.02 -4.76
C PHE A 51 13.69 -6.24 -6.28
N LYS A 52 14.19 -7.36 -6.79
CA LYS A 52 14.09 -7.71 -8.22
C LYS A 52 12.64 -7.91 -8.65
N VAL A 53 11.84 -8.58 -7.80
CA VAL A 53 10.40 -8.74 -8.02
C VAL A 53 9.71 -7.37 -8.04
N TYR A 54 10.02 -6.51 -7.07
CA TYR A 54 9.48 -5.15 -6.98
C TYR A 54 9.80 -4.30 -8.23
N LEU A 55 11.07 -4.29 -8.66
CA LEU A 55 11.48 -3.58 -9.88
C LEU A 55 10.73 -4.10 -11.12
N SER A 56 10.57 -5.42 -11.24
CA SER A 56 9.85 -6.03 -12.35
C SER A 56 8.39 -5.56 -12.39
N ILE A 57 7.73 -5.51 -11.23
CA ILE A 57 6.34 -5.03 -11.10
C ILE A 57 6.24 -3.54 -11.48
N ILE A 58 7.17 -2.70 -11.03
CA ILE A 58 7.16 -1.27 -11.38
C ILE A 58 7.33 -1.07 -12.88
N VAL A 59 8.32 -1.71 -13.49
CA VAL A 59 8.60 -1.53 -14.92
C VAL A 59 7.40 -1.96 -15.77
N VAL A 60 6.81 -3.11 -15.47
CA VAL A 60 5.71 -3.66 -16.27
C VAL A 60 4.40 -2.93 -15.98
N PHE A 61 3.94 -2.90 -14.74
CA PHE A 61 2.60 -2.39 -14.43
C PHE A 61 2.56 -0.86 -14.36
N THR A 62 3.59 -0.23 -13.81
CA THR A 62 3.63 1.23 -13.70
C THR A 62 4.20 1.85 -14.97
N GLY A 63 5.32 1.37 -15.48
CA GLY A 63 5.95 1.89 -16.69
C GLY A 63 5.12 1.59 -17.95
N LEU A 64 5.08 0.32 -18.36
CA LEU A 64 4.40 -0.08 -19.59
C LEU A 64 2.88 0.13 -19.51
N GLY A 65 2.27 -0.07 -18.34
CA GLY A 65 0.84 0.19 -18.13
C GLY A 65 0.45 1.65 -18.39
N ASN A 66 1.19 2.61 -17.84
CA ASN A 66 0.91 4.04 -18.07
C ASN A 66 1.25 4.47 -19.50
N LEU A 67 2.25 3.86 -20.14
CA LEU A 67 2.55 4.09 -21.55
C LEU A 67 1.41 3.59 -22.45
N ALA A 68 0.94 2.36 -22.21
CA ALA A 68 -0.18 1.78 -22.95
C ALA A 68 -1.46 2.61 -22.80
N LEU A 69 -1.75 3.09 -21.58
CA LEU A 69 -2.88 3.98 -21.31
C LEU A 69 -2.76 5.31 -22.08
N ALA A 70 -1.57 5.90 -22.14
CA ALA A 70 -1.34 7.14 -22.89
C ALA A 70 -1.52 6.93 -24.41
N ILE A 71 -1.03 5.81 -24.95
CA ILE A 71 -1.24 5.44 -26.35
C ILE A 71 -2.73 5.23 -26.64
N LEU A 72 -3.45 4.55 -25.75
CA LEU A 72 -4.89 4.34 -25.91
C LEU A 72 -5.65 5.68 -25.99
N ARG A 73 -5.40 6.59 -25.05
CA ARG A 73 -6.02 7.93 -25.03
C ARG A 73 -5.68 8.78 -26.26
N TYR A 74 -4.46 8.62 -26.77
CA TYR A 74 -4.06 9.25 -28.02
C TYR A 74 -4.83 8.67 -29.22
N ARG A 75 -4.98 7.34 -29.28
CA ARG A 75 -5.68 6.65 -30.37
C ARG A 75 -7.19 6.89 -30.38
N THR A 76 -7.81 7.07 -29.21
CA THR A 76 -9.24 7.42 -29.11
C THR A 76 -9.51 8.90 -29.32
N GLY A 77 -8.48 9.73 -29.50
CA GLY A 77 -8.61 11.17 -29.69
C GLY A 77 -8.94 11.95 -28.41
N GLU A 78 -8.86 11.32 -27.23
CA GLU A 78 -9.21 11.94 -25.94
C GLU A 78 -8.19 13.01 -25.53
N LYS A 79 -6.88 12.73 -25.70
CA LYS A 79 -5.77 13.63 -25.33
C LYS A 79 -4.54 13.39 -26.21
N SER A 80 -3.68 14.41 -26.34
CA SER A 80 -2.37 14.23 -26.97
C SER A 80 -1.49 13.25 -26.17
N LEU A 81 -0.56 12.57 -26.85
CA LEU A 81 0.27 11.53 -26.24
C LEU A 81 1.12 12.07 -25.07
N LEU A 82 1.81 13.19 -25.28
CA LEU A 82 2.67 13.79 -24.25
C LEU A 82 1.86 14.29 -23.05
N SER A 83 0.71 14.93 -23.30
CA SER A 83 -0.19 15.37 -22.23
C SER A 83 -0.71 14.19 -21.40
N SER A 84 -1.06 13.09 -22.06
CA SER A 84 -1.50 11.85 -21.39
C SER A 84 -0.39 11.23 -20.56
N LEU A 85 0.85 11.18 -21.06
CA LEU A 85 2.00 10.66 -20.31
C LEU A 85 2.29 11.48 -19.06
N VAL A 86 2.36 12.81 -19.18
CA VAL A 86 2.58 13.71 -18.04
C VAL A 86 1.45 13.55 -17.02
N THR A 87 0.20 13.52 -17.47
CA THR A 87 -0.96 13.27 -16.60
C THR A 87 -0.78 11.97 -15.83
N ASN A 88 -0.49 10.87 -16.52
CA ASN A 88 -0.32 9.55 -15.90
C ASN A 88 0.80 9.54 -14.85
N ILE A 89 1.95 10.15 -15.15
CA ILE A 89 3.09 10.21 -14.22
C ILE A 89 2.74 11.00 -12.95
N MET A 90 1.99 12.10 -13.08
CA MET A 90 1.55 12.89 -11.91
C MET A 90 0.65 12.11 -10.94
N TRP A 91 -0.08 11.10 -11.44
CA TRP A 91 -0.93 10.24 -10.59
C TRP A 91 -0.17 9.12 -9.89
N ILE A 92 1.04 8.76 -10.34
CA ILE A 92 1.81 7.64 -9.76
C ILE A 92 2.02 7.83 -8.25
N PRO A 93 2.53 8.97 -7.73
CA PRO A 93 2.78 9.12 -6.30
C PRO A 93 1.52 8.92 -5.45
N LEU A 94 0.39 9.51 -5.89
CA LEU A 94 -0.90 9.37 -5.22
C LEU A 94 -1.33 7.90 -5.17
N MET A 95 -1.24 7.20 -6.30
CA MET A 95 -1.62 5.79 -6.41
C MET A 95 -0.70 4.88 -5.61
N THR A 96 0.59 5.18 -5.54
CA THR A 96 1.57 4.45 -4.72
C THR A 96 1.24 4.55 -3.24
N VAL A 97 0.98 5.76 -2.73
CA VAL A 97 0.61 5.96 -1.32
C VAL A 97 -0.73 5.31 -1.02
N PHE A 98 -1.72 5.50 -1.90
CA PHE A 98 -3.05 4.93 -1.74
C PHE A 98 -2.99 3.40 -1.72
N LEU A 99 -2.57 2.76 -2.81
CA LEU A 99 -2.54 1.29 -2.91
C LEU A 99 -1.58 0.66 -1.90
N GLY A 100 -0.46 1.30 -1.61
CA GLY A 100 0.52 0.81 -0.63
C GLY A 100 0.03 0.90 0.82
N GLY A 101 -0.83 1.88 1.15
CA GLY A 101 -1.33 2.12 2.51
C GLY A 101 -2.65 1.43 2.85
N LEU A 102 -3.30 0.75 1.90
CA LEU A 102 -4.63 0.15 2.12
C LEU A 102 -4.62 -1.12 2.96
N SER A 103 -3.52 -1.87 3.01
CA SER A 103 -3.54 -3.26 3.46
C SER A 103 -3.95 -3.43 4.92
N LEU A 104 -3.52 -2.55 5.84
CA LEU A 104 -4.00 -2.58 7.23
C LEU A 104 -5.53 -2.40 7.33
N HIS A 105 -6.09 -1.44 6.61
CA HIS A 105 -7.52 -1.14 6.65
C HIS A 105 -8.36 -2.24 6.01
N VAL A 106 -7.91 -2.79 4.88
CA VAL A 106 -8.55 -3.95 4.24
C VAL A 106 -8.48 -5.17 5.15
N SER A 107 -7.36 -5.39 5.84
CA SER A 107 -7.23 -6.49 6.80
C SER A 107 -8.22 -6.36 7.97
N GLN A 108 -8.41 -5.16 8.50
CA GLN A 108 -9.41 -4.89 9.54
C GLN A 108 -10.83 -5.20 9.04
N ALA A 109 -11.16 -4.79 7.82
CA ALA A 109 -12.47 -5.05 7.23
C ALA A 109 -12.73 -6.56 7.04
N LEU A 110 -11.74 -7.28 6.52
CA LEU A 110 -11.82 -8.74 6.32
C LEU A 110 -11.94 -9.48 7.64
N LEU A 111 -11.11 -9.15 8.63
CA LEU A 111 -11.17 -9.79 9.95
C LEU A 111 -12.50 -9.51 10.65
N SER A 112 -12.97 -8.27 10.61
CA SER A 112 -14.27 -7.90 11.19
C SER A 112 -15.41 -8.70 10.54
N HIS A 113 -15.36 -8.88 9.21
CA HIS A 113 -16.33 -9.71 8.50
C HIS A 113 -16.26 -11.18 8.93
N LEU A 114 -15.06 -11.75 9.04
CA LEU A 114 -14.85 -13.16 9.42
C LEU A 114 -15.35 -13.47 10.84
N VAL A 115 -15.19 -12.53 11.77
CA VAL A 115 -15.64 -12.71 13.16
C VAL A 115 -16.99 -12.06 13.46
N SER A 116 -17.71 -11.63 12.42
CA SER A 116 -19.04 -10.99 12.55
C SER A 116 -19.06 -9.78 13.50
N ILE A 117 -17.99 -8.97 13.48
CA ILE A 117 -17.98 -7.66 14.13
C ILE A 117 -18.65 -6.65 13.21
N ASP A 118 -19.66 -5.96 13.72
CA ASP A 118 -20.35 -4.88 13.02
C ASP A 118 -19.42 -3.69 12.79
N MET A 119 -18.89 -3.60 11.58
CA MET A 119 -18.07 -2.48 11.12
C MET A 119 -18.91 -1.58 10.21
N ASN A 120 -19.18 -0.37 10.66
CA ASN A 120 -19.86 0.64 9.85
C ASN A 120 -18.85 1.41 9.00
N TRP A 121 -19.07 1.41 7.68
CA TRP A 121 -18.38 2.32 6.77
C TRP A 121 -19.10 3.67 6.82
N GLY A 122 -18.42 4.70 7.33
CA GLY A 122 -18.93 6.06 7.25
C GLY A 122 -19.05 6.48 5.78
N ALA A 123 -20.21 6.99 5.36
CA ALA A 123 -20.32 7.63 4.06
C ALA A 123 -19.39 8.84 4.04
N THR A 124 -18.58 8.99 2.99
CA THR A 124 -17.75 10.18 2.77
C THR A 124 -18.64 11.42 2.94
N SER A 125 -18.32 12.32 3.88
CA SER A 125 -19.13 13.52 4.08
C SER A 125 -19.11 14.32 2.77
N LYS A 126 -20.30 14.57 2.21
CA LYS A 126 -20.42 15.35 0.97
C LYS A 126 -20.01 16.80 1.17
N GLU A 127 -20.11 17.29 2.40
CA GLU A 127 -19.61 18.59 2.80
C GLU A 127 -18.22 18.45 3.40
N VAL A 128 -17.26 19.14 2.78
CA VAL A 128 -15.95 19.36 3.36
C VAL A 128 -16.14 20.42 4.42
N GLU A 129 -16.20 19.99 5.69
CA GLU A 129 -16.07 20.94 6.78
C GLU A 129 -14.72 21.64 6.62
N ASN A 130 -14.72 22.97 6.47
CA ASN A 130 -13.49 23.76 6.48
C ASN A 130 -12.88 23.69 7.88
N THR A 131 -12.05 22.68 8.10
CA THR A 131 -11.29 22.48 9.32
C THR A 131 -9.88 23.01 9.14
N THR A 132 -9.42 23.78 10.12
CA THR A 132 -8.06 24.31 10.16
C THR A 132 -7.05 23.18 10.35
N PHE A 133 -5.82 23.34 9.83
CA PHE A 133 -4.74 22.36 9.96
C PHE A 133 -4.60 21.78 11.39
N PHE A 134 -4.59 22.64 12.41
CA PHE A 134 -4.41 22.24 13.81
C PHE A 134 -5.57 21.44 14.42
N LYS A 135 -6.78 21.51 13.84
CA LYS A 135 -7.93 20.70 14.27
C LYS A 135 -7.91 19.31 13.64
N GLU A 136 -7.40 19.19 12.42
CA GLU A 136 -7.35 17.93 11.70
C GLU A 136 -6.22 17.01 12.16
N VAL A 137 -5.06 17.56 12.55
CA VAL A 137 -3.93 16.74 13.03
C VAL A 137 -4.33 15.82 14.20
N PRO A 138 -4.94 16.32 15.31
CA PRO A 138 -5.36 15.45 16.42
C PRO A 138 -6.42 14.42 16.01
N LYS A 139 -7.33 14.79 15.09
CA LYS A 139 -8.39 13.90 14.58
C LYS A 139 -7.79 12.74 13.79
N VAL A 140 -6.85 13.03 12.89
CA VAL A 140 -6.09 12.03 12.13
C VAL A 140 -5.30 11.12 13.08
N MET A 141 -4.56 11.69 14.03
CA MET A 141 -3.80 10.91 15.02
C MET A 141 -4.69 9.96 15.82
N LYS A 142 -5.90 10.39 16.22
CA LYS A 142 -6.85 9.56 16.97
C LYS A 142 -7.43 8.43 16.11
N ASN A 143 -7.80 8.73 14.88
CA ASN A 143 -8.45 7.78 13.97
C ASN A 143 -7.46 6.72 13.43
N PHE A 144 -6.22 7.11 13.17
CA PHE A 144 -5.17 6.25 12.62
C PHE A 144 -4.14 5.81 13.67
N LYS A 145 -4.47 5.89 14.96
CA LYS A 145 -3.53 5.60 16.07
C LYS A 145 -2.85 4.23 15.95
N PHE A 146 -3.58 3.20 15.53
CA PHE A 146 -3.04 1.85 15.36
C PHE A 146 -2.12 1.74 14.15
N THR A 147 -2.45 2.43 13.06
CA THR A 147 -1.58 2.55 11.88
C THR A 147 -0.27 3.23 12.23
N PHE A 148 -0.33 4.36 12.96
CA PHE A 148 0.87 5.07 13.41
C PHE A 148 1.70 4.25 14.40
N LEU A 149 1.05 3.57 15.35
CA LEU A 149 1.74 2.68 16.30
C LEU A 149 2.47 1.55 15.57
N PHE A 150 1.83 0.91 14.60
CA PHE A 150 2.48 -0.09 13.75
C PHE A 150 3.67 0.48 12.99
N CYS A 151 3.50 1.62 12.31
CA CYS A 151 4.56 2.24 11.51
C CYS A 151 5.77 2.61 12.36
N ILE A 152 5.55 3.27 13.51
CA ILE A 152 6.61 3.70 14.42
C ILE A 152 7.28 2.47 15.06
N GLY A 153 6.50 1.51 15.54
CA GLY A 153 7.01 0.28 16.14
C GLY A 153 7.86 -0.54 15.17
N ALA A 154 7.39 -0.71 13.93
CA ALA A 154 8.12 -1.42 12.88
C ALA A 154 9.39 -0.66 12.47
N ALA A 155 9.33 0.68 12.32
CA ALA A 155 10.50 1.49 12.00
C ALA A 155 11.58 1.42 13.09
N ILE A 156 11.19 1.55 14.36
CA ILE A 156 12.11 1.38 15.49
C ILE A 156 12.69 -0.04 15.50
N GLY A 157 11.85 -1.06 15.32
CA GLY A 157 12.29 -2.46 15.24
C GLY A 157 13.35 -2.67 14.16
N MET A 158 13.13 -2.12 12.95
CA MET A 158 14.08 -2.20 11.85
C MET A 158 15.41 -1.50 12.17
N VAL A 159 15.37 -0.29 12.76
CA VAL A 159 16.59 0.44 13.14
C VAL A 159 17.38 -0.32 14.21
N MET A 160 16.69 -0.85 15.23
CA MET A 160 17.31 -1.64 16.30
C MET A 160 17.95 -2.93 15.77
N LEU A 161 17.26 -3.64 14.87
CA LEU A 161 17.76 -4.86 14.23
C LEU A 161 18.89 -4.58 13.24
N ALA A 162 18.99 -3.38 12.67
CA ALA A 162 20.09 -3.00 11.81
C ALA A 162 21.35 -2.54 12.58
N THR A 163 21.21 -1.99 13.78
CA THR A 163 22.30 -1.26 14.45
C THR A 163 22.72 -1.80 15.82
N VAL A 164 21.77 -2.20 16.67
CA VAL A 164 22.01 -2.48 18.09
C VAL A 164 22.25 -3.96 18.36
N VAL A 165 21.56 -4.84 17.64
CA VAL A 165 21.67 -6.29 17.87
C VAL A 165 23.05 -6.85 17.47
N PRO A 166 23.47 -7.98 18.09
CA PRO A 166 24.70 -8.68 17.71
C PRO A 166 24.73 -9.00 16.22
N VAL A 167 25.93 -9.06 15.64
CA VAL A 167 26.14 -9.25 14.19
C VAL A 167 25.35 -10.44 13.63
N PHE A 168 25.23 -11.53 14.38
CA PHE A 168 24.49 -12.72 13.96
C PHE A 168 22.98 -12.48 13.76
N TRP A 169 22.37 -11.58 14.54
CA TRP A 169 20.93 -11.29 14.49
C TRP A 169 20.58 -10.06 13.66
N ARG A 170 21.61 -9.41 13.10
CA ARG A 170 21.48 -8.14 12.40
C ARG A 170 20.78 -8.33 11.05
N ILE A 171 19.86 -7.43 10.75
CA ILE A 171 19.22 -7.34 9.43
C ILE A 171 19.58 -5.97 8.83
N ASP A 172 20.64 -5.94 8.05
CA ASP A 172 21.17 -4.74 7.37
C ASP A 172 21.08 -4.83 5.83
N GLN A 173 20.50 -5.92 5.31
CA GLN A 173 20.40 -6.17 3.88
C GLN A 173 19.27 -5.34 3.24
N PHE A 174 19.61 -4.62 2.16
CA PHE A 174 18.68 -3.71 1.47
C PHE A 174 17.41 -4.41 0.99
N PHE A 175 17.53 -5.60 0.39
CA PHE A 175 16.38 -6.33 -0.15
C PHE A 175 15.39 -6.82 0.93
N ALA A 176 15.85 -7.01 2.17
CA ALA A 176 14.98 -7.33 3.30
C ALA A 176 14.30 -6.06 3.83
N ILE A 177 15.07 -4.98 3.99
CA ILE A 177 14.63 -3.69 4.53
C ILE A 177 13.62 -3.00 3.60
N PHE A 178 13.90 -2.95 2.30
CA PHE A 178 13.19 -2.12 1.33
C PHE A 178 11.68 -2.40 1.25
N PRO A 179 11.20 -3.65 1.13
CA PRO A 179 9.76 -3.93 1.05
C PRO A 179 9.00 -3.46 2.30
N LEU A 180 9.54 -3.72 3.49
CA LEU A 180 8.89 -3.32 4.74
C LEU A 180 8.92 -1.80 4.92
N ALA A 181 10.03 -1.15 4.57
CA ALA A 181 10.13 0.30 4.57
C ALA A 181 9.07 0.94 3.65
N ASN A 182 8.86 0.39 2.44
CA ASN A 182 7.84 0.87 1.51
C ASN A 182 6.42 0.75 2.08
N ILE A 183 6.10 -0.36 2.76
CA ILE A 183 4.82 -0.55 3.45
C ILE A 183 4.65 0.47 4.58
N ILE A 184 5.67 0.65 5.43
CA ILE A 184 5.64 1.62 6.54
C ILE A 184 5.40 3.04 6.02
N VAL A 185 6.19 3.47 5.04
CA VAL A 185 6.07 4.82 4.45
C VAL A 185 4.68 5.03 3.85
N SER A 186 4.17 4.05 3.09
CA SER A 186 2.85 4.17 2.45
C SER A 186 1.72 4.26 3.48
N HIS A 187 1.75 3.44 4.53
CA HIS A 187 0.74 3.50 5.60
C HIS A 187 0.83 4.78 6.44
N PHE A 188 2.04 5.28 6.67
CA PHE A 188 2.24 6.54 7.38
C PHE A 188 1.76 7.74 6.57
N LEU A 189 2.04 7.76 5.26
CA LEU A 189 1.65 8.84 4.36
C LEU A 189 0.16 8.82 4.02
N LEU A 190 -0.49 7.66 3.99
CA LEU A 190 -1.89 7.52 3.62
C LEU A 190 -2.81 8.53 4.32
N PRO A 191 -2.88 8.63 5.67
CA PRO A 191 -3.77 9.58 6.34
C PRO A 191 -3.32 11.05 6.28
N ILE A 192 -2.08 11.32 5.84
CA ILE A 192 -1.49 12.67 5.80
C ILE A 192 -1.59 13.24 4.40
N ALA A 193 -0.94 12.59 3.43
CA ALA A 193 -0.82 13.05 2.05
C ALA A 193 -2.15 12.99 1.28
N LEU A 194 -3.08 12.11 1.68
CA LEU A 194 -4.41 12.00 1.06
C LEU A 194 -5.49 12.79 1.81
N ASN A 195 -5.14 13.57 2.83
CA ASN A 195 -6.08 14.44 3.53
C ASN A 195 -5.97 15.87 2.95
N PRO A 196 -6.97 16.35 2.18
CA PRO A 196 -6.93 17.69 1.58
C PRO A 196 -6.80 18.80 2.62
N SER A 197 -7.46 18.69 3.77
CA SER A 197 -7.40 19.70 4.83
C SER A 197 -6.00 19.84 5.44
N LEU A 198 -5.19 18.78 5.41
CA LEU A 198 -3.78 18.85 5.82
C LEU A 198 -2.88 19.41 4.72
N MET A 199 -3.16 19.09 3.45
CA MET A 199 -2.32 19.46 2.32
C MET A 199 -2.56 20.89 1.81
N LEU A 200 -3.71 21.50 2.13
CA LEU A 200 -4.03 22.88 1.78
C LEU A 200 -3.38 23.92 2.71
N PHE A 201 -2.84 23.50 3.86
CA PHE A 201 -2.20 24.35 4.87
C PHE A 201 -3.00 25.63 5.19
N THR A 202 -4.31 25.47 5.37
CA THR A 202 -5.22 26.55 5.73
C THR A 202 -5.20 26.77 7.25
N TRP A 203 -5.09 28.03 7.65
CA TRP A 203 -4.97 28.49 9.04
C TRP A 203 -6.29 29.04 9.58
#